data_AF-A0A7Y5X034-F1
#
_entry.id   AF-A0A7Y5X034-F1
#
_cell.length_a   1.000
_cell.length_b   1.000
_cell.length_c   1.000
_cell.angle_alpha   90.00
_cell.angle_beta   90.00
_cell.angle_gamma   90.00
#
_symmetry.space_group_name_H-M   'P 1'
#
loop_
_entity.id
_entity.type
_entity.pdbx_description
1 polymer ?
#
loop_
_entity_poly.entity_id
_entity_poly.type
_entity_poly.pdbx_seq_one_letter_code
_entity_poly.pdbx_strand_id
1 'polypeptide(L)'
;MKTLLASASIATLLVSAAVAWAGYFNGPLPPNHHIHDCTAAHCDYPHLGVGFFPKILTGGDVQAYLLDPAECNDATDKSLLPPNDGTATPTENQPLRAGVCYTSTTLIHLRSIDINDPAPDGWSGPISPVKLRNGVTYVTYWLLTPR
;
A
#
# COMPACT_ATOMS: atom_id res chain seq x y z
N MET A 1 30.89 59.40 33.08
CA MET A 1 30.35 59.30 31.71
C MET A 1 29.36 58.15 31.69
N LYS A 2 28.10 58.43 31.32
CA LYS A 2 26.99 57.46 31.23
C LYS A 2 26.97 56.89 29.82
N THR A 3 27.00 55.58 29.66
CA THR A 3 26.02 54.83 28.83
C THR A 3 26.18 53.33 29.06
N LEU A 4 25.09 52.72 29.52
CA LEU A 4 24.88 51.28 29.62
C LEU A 4 24.79 50.68 28.21
N LEU A 5 25.50 49.58 27.96
CA LEU A 5 25.27 48.74 26.78
C LEU A 5 24.29 47.64 27.18
N ALA A 6 23.10 47.76 26.60
CA ALA A 6 21.92 46.97 26.87
C ALA A 6 22.06 45.52 26.38
N SER A 7 21.51 44.61 27.18
CA SER A 7 21.26 43.20 26.90
C SER A 7 20.52 43.00 25.58
N ALA A 8 21.08 42.20 24.68
CA ALA A 8 20.36 41.67 23.53
C ALA A 8 19.77 40.30 23.91
N SER A 9 18.52 40.30 24.37
CA SER A 9 17.71 39.11 24.56
C SER A 9 17.38 38.49 23.19
N ILE A 10 18.03 37.39 22.83
CA ILE A 10 17.64 36.60 21.66
C ILE A 10 16.42 35.77 22.05
N ALA A 11 15.24 36.24 21.66
CA ALA A 11 14.00 35.47 21.74
C ALA A 11 14.06 34.36 20.68
N THR A 12 14.36 33.13 21.10
CA THR A 12 14.20 31.94 20.27
C THR A 12 12.71 31.70 20.04
N LEU A 13 12.26 31.97 18.81
CA LEU A 13 10.95 31.62 18.30
C LEU A 13 10.75 30.09 18.40
N LEU A 14 9.78 29.68 19.21
CA LEU A 14 9.18 28.35 19.16
C LEU A 14 8.52 28.18 17.78
N VAL A 15 9.19 27.49 16.86
CA VAL A 15 8.56 26.98 15.64
C VAL A 15 7.75 25.76 16.04
N SER A 16 6.48 25.97 16.35
CA SER A 16 5.51 24.89 16.41
C SER A 16 5.36 24.33 14.99
N ALA A 17 5.95 23.17 14.72
CA ALA A 17 5.63 22.41 13.52
C ALA A 17 4.14 22.12 13.57
N ALA A 18 3.37 22.74 12.67
CA ALA A 18 2.00 22.36 12.43
C ALA A 18 2.03 20.92 11.90
N VAL A 19 1.80 19.95 12.78
CA VAL A 19 1.38 18.61 12.37
C VAL A 19 0.07 18.83 11.62
N ALA A 20 0.14 18.84 10.29
CA ALA A 20 -1.05 18.82 9.47
C ALA A 20 -1.80 17.56 9.88
N TRP A 21 -2.91 17.74 10.60
CA TRP A 21 -3.86 16.68 10.80
C TRP A 21 -4.23 16.18 9.42
N ALA A 22 -3.97 14.89 9.16
CA ALA A 22 -4.62 14.19 8.05
C ALA A 22 -6.12 14.19 8.40
N GLY A 23 -6.79 15.28 8.02
CA GLY A 23 -8.20 15.46 8.25
C GLY A 23 -8.95 14.30 7.61
N TYR A 24 -9.97 13.82 8.32
CA TYR A 24 -10.94 12.88 7.81
C TYR A 24 -11.50 13.39 6.46
N PHE A 25 -11.08 12.77 5.36
CA PHE A 25 -11.50 13.17 4.01
C PHE A 25 -12.87 12.53 3.72
N ASN A 26 -13.90 13.37 3.72
CA ASN A 26 -15.28 13.00 3.35
C ASN A 26 -15.59 13.24 1.86
N GLY A 27 -14.57 13.45 1.03
CA GLY A 27 -14.77 13.55 -0.42
C GLY A 27 -15.02 12.18 -1.05
N PRO A 28 -15.41 12.14 -2.34
CA PRO A 28 -15.51 10.87 -3.05
C PRO A 28 -14.15 10.16 -3.01
N LEU A 29 -14.14 8.91 -2.55
CA LEU A 29 -12.94 8.08 -2.53
C LEU A 29 -12.41 7.96 -3.97
N PRO A 30 -11.07 7.88 -4.18
CA PRO A 30 -10.51 7.65 -5.49
C PRO A 30 -11.19 6.46 -6.18
N PRO A 31 -11.34 6.45 -7.53
CA PRO A 31 -12.10 5.45 -8.26
C PRO A 31 -11.71 3.97 -8.02
N ASN A 32 -10.57 3.71 -7.37
CA ASN A 32 -10.03 2.39 -7.08
C ASN A 32 -9.77 2.15 -5.58
N HIS A 33 -10.27 3.02 -4.70
CA HIS A 33 -10.14 2.85 -3.26
C HIS A 33 -10.89 1.61 -2.77
N HIS A 34 -10.21 0.77 -1.98
CA HIS A 34 -10.86 -0.37 -1.33
C HIS A 34 -10.16 -0.76 -0.03
N ILE A 35 -10.89 -1.48 0.81
CA ILE A 35 -10.43 -1.99 2.11
C ILE A 35 -10.48 -3.52 2.07
N HIS A 36 -9.44 -4.19 2.53
CA HIS A 36 -9.35 -5.64 2.56
C HIS A 36 -9.81 -6.21 3.91
N ASP A 37 -11.07 -6.08 4.30
CA ASP A 37 -11.59 -6.51 5.62
C ASP A 37 -12.73 -7.55 5.53
N CYS A 38 -13.15 -7.92 4.33
CA CYS A 38 -14.25 -8.85 4.15
C CYS A 38 -13.79 -10.31 4.32
N THR A 39 -14.47 -11.05 5.20
CA THR A 39 -14.24 -12.49 5.43
C THR A 39 -15.36 -13.38 4.87
N ALA A 40 -16.43 -12.76 4.35
CA ALA A 40 -17.56 -13.45 3.76
C ALA A 40 -17.24 -14.01 2.36
N ALA A 41 -18.08 -14.93 1.89
CA ALA A 41 -17.98 -15.49 0.53
C ALA A 41 -18.30 -14.46 -0.57
N HIS A 42 -19.06 -13.42 -0.23
CA HIS A 42 -19.38 -12.30 -1.10
C HIS A 42 -19.04 -11.00 -0.36
N CYS A 43 -18.42 -10.06 -1.06
CA CYS A 43 -17.98 -8.79 -0.52
C CYS A 43 -18.53 -7.66 -1.38
N ASP A 44 -19.11 -6.65 -0.72
CA ASP A 44 -19.66 -5.48 -1.38
C ASP A 44 -18.61 -4.37 -1.41
N TYR A 45 -18.40 -3.79 -2.60
CA TYR A 45 -17.48 -2.66 -2.77
C TYR A 45 -17.87 -1.49 -1.83
N PRO A 46 -16.91 -0.84 -1.13
CA PRO A 46 -15.45 -0.88 -1.31
C PRO A 46 -14.72 -1.99 -0.51
N HIS A 47 -15.44 -2.92 0.11
CA HIS A 47 -14.83 -3.99 0.89
C HIS A 47 -14.49 -5.17 -0.01
N LEU A 48 -13.22 -5.61 0.04
CA LEU A 48 -12.72 -6.77 -0.67
C LEU A 48 -12.23 -7.83 0.32
N GLY A 49 -12.15 -9.07 -0.17
CA GLY A 49 -11.69 -10.20 0.64
C GLY A 49 -10.31 -9.92 1.26
N VAL A 50 -10.09 -10.34 2.51
CA VAL A 50 -8.84 -10.10 3.27
C VAL A 50 -7.57 -10.60 2.55
N GLY A 51 -7.69 -11.55 1.63
CA GLY A 51 -6.61 -12.02 0.77
C GLY A 51 -5.41 -12.54 1.57
N PHE A 52 -4.20 -12.07 1.18
CA PHE A 52 -2.94 -12.47 1.81
C PHE A 52 -2.48 -11.53 2.94
N PHE A 53 -3.20 -10.45 3.21
CA PHE A 53 -2.78 -9.41 4.15
C PHE A 53 -2.58 -9.91 5.59
N PRO A 54 -3.46 -10.75 6.17
CA PRO A 54 -3.22 -11.33 7.48
C PRO A 54 -1.88 -12.07 7.56
N LYS A 55 -1.50 -12.81 6.51
CA LYS A 55 -0.25 -13.57 6.48
C LYS A 55 0.98 -12.64 6.59
N ILE A 56 0.97 -11.50 5.90
CA ILE A 56 2.13 -10.61 5.82
C ILE A 56 2.19 -9.58 6.96
N LEU A 57 1.05 -9.24 7.58
CA LEU A 57 0.97 -8.21 8.63
C LEU A 57 0.89 -8.78 10.05
N THR A 58 0.20 -9.91 10.23
CA THR A 58 -0.12 -10.46 11.57
C THR A 58 0.28 -11.94 11.71
N GLY A 59 1.08 -12.46 10.78
CA GLY A 59 1.49 -13.87 10.78
C GLY A 59 0.35 -14.85 10.50
N GLY A 60 -0.77 -14.36 9.98
CA GLY A 60 -1.97 -15.16 9.66
C GLY A 60 -3.12 -14.99 10.65
N ASP A 61 -2.96 -14.21 11.72
CA ASP A 61 -4.06 -13.90 12.63
C ASP A 61 -5.04 -12.92 11.97
N VAL A 62 -6.14 -13.48 11.45
CA VAL A 62 -7.19 -12.71 10.78
C VAL A 62 -7.89 -11.76 11.75
N GLN A 63 -8.10 -12.16 13.01
CA GLN A 63 -8.82 -11.29 13.96
C GLN A 63 -7.97 -10.09 14.36
N ALA A 64 -6.67 -10.29 14.59
CA ALA A 64 -5.74 -9.20 14.80
C ALA A 64 -5.65 -8.26 13.58
N TYR A 65 -5.67 -8.82 12.37
CA TYR A 65 -5.62 -8.04 11.14
C TYR A 65 -6.86 -7.16 10.94
N LEU A 66 -8.05 -7.65 11.28
CA LEU A 66 -9.30 -6.89 11.13
C LEU A 66 -9.38 -5.65 12.03
N LEU A 67 -8.50 -5.52 13.02
CA LEU A 67 -8.40 -4.31 13.85
C LEU A 67 -7.74 -3.12 13.10
N ASP A 68 -6.94 -3.41 12.07
CA ASP A 68 -6.22 -2.42 11.27
C ASP A 68 -6.01 -2.95 9.83
N PRO A 69 -7.10 -3.11 9.04
CA PRO A 69 -7.04 -3.74 7.74
C PRO A 69 -6.26 -2.92 6.72
N ALA A 70 -5.76 -3.57 5.68
CA ALA A 70 -5.09 -2.88 4.58
C ALA A 70 -6.09 -2.11 3.72
N GLU A 71 -5.83 -0.82 3.56
CA GLU A 71 -6.58 0.12 2.73
C GLU A 71 -5.72 0.51 1.52
N CYS A 72 -6.28 0.40 0.33
CA CYS A 72 -5.58 0.66 -0.93
C CYS A 72 -6.26 1.83 -1.66
N ASN A 73 -5.72 3.05 -1.52
CA ASN A 73 -6.29 4.25 -2.16
C ASN A 73 -6.08 4.32 -3.67
N ASP A 74 -4.96 3.76 -4.14
CA ASP A 74 -4.59 3.80 -5.55
C ASP A 74 -4.00 2.45 -5.95
N ALA A 75 -4.89 1.50 -6.19
CA ALA A 75 -4.54 0.22 -6.79
C ALA A 75 -4.75 0.24 -8.32
N THR A 76 -4.65 1.41 -8.96
CA THR A 76 -4.94 1.59 -10.39
C THR A 76 -4.07 0.68 -11.27
N ASP A 77 -2.87 0.33 -10.81
CA ASP A 77 -1.98 -0.62 -11.47
C ASP A 77 -2.55 -2.05 -11.60
N LYS A 78 -3.58 -2.44 -10.82
CA LYS A 78 -4.29 -3.73 -11.03
C LYS A 78 -5.22 -3.68 -12.24
N SER A 79 -5.68 -2.50 -12.67
CA SER A 79 -6.51 -2.32 -13.86
C SER A 79 -5.70 -2.41 -15.17
N LEU A 80 -4.38 -2.21 -15.07
CA LEU A 80 -3.44 -2.42 -16.16
C LEU A 80 -3.14 -3.91 -16.39
N LEU A 81 -3.69 -4.82 -15.57
CA LEU A 81 -3.52 -6.24 -15.82
C LEU A 81 -4.21 -6.63 -17.13
N PRO A 82 -3.53 -7.39 -18.01
CA PRO A 82 -4.23 -8.07 -19.09
C PRO A 82 -5.35 -8.93 -18.46
N PRO A 83 -6.60 -8.82 -18.94
CA PRO A 83 -7.70 -9.58 -18.38
C PRO A 83 -7.36 -11.08 -18.34
N ASN A 84 -7.75 -11.72 -17.24
CA ASN A 84 -7.54 -13.16 -17.02
C ASN A 84 -8.42 -14.04 -17.93
N ASP A 85 -9.05 -13.45 -18.94
CA ASP A 85 -9.84 -14.12 -19.98
C ASP A 85 -8.97 -14.59 -21.16
N GLY A 86 -7.69 -14.21 -21.20
CA GLY A 86 -6.72 -14.60 -22.22
C GLY A 86 -6.78 -13.78 -23.50
N THR A 87 -7.49 -12.65 -23.50
CA THR A 87 -7.56 -11.74 -24.66
C THR A 87 -6.36 -10.80 -24.75
N ALA A 88 -5.58 -10.67 -23.68
CA ALA A 88 -4.43 -9.78 -23.63
C ALA A 88 -3.15 -10.53 -23.23
N THR A 89 -2.08 -10.25 -23.96
CA THR A 89 -0.71 -10.68 -23.63
C THR A 89 -0.03 -9.49 -22.95
N PRO A 90 0.59 -9.66 -21.77
CA PRO A 90 1.40 -8.61 -21.16
C PRO A 90 2.47 -8.13 -22.14
N THR A 91 2.67 -6.82 -22.30
CA THR A 91 3.81 -6.34 -23.10
C THR A 91 5.11 -6.52 -22.32
N GLU A 92 6.22 -6.70 -23.04
CA GLU A 92 7.55 -6.73 -22.44
C GLU A 92 7.77 -5.46 -21.61
N ASN A 93 8.26 -5.60 -20.37
CA ASN A 93 8.45 -4.52 -19.39
C ASN A 93 7.19 -3.82 -18.87
N GLN A 94 5.99 -4.37 -19.08
CA GLN A 94 4.80 -3.87 -18.40
C GLN A 94 4.92 -4.12 -16.88
N PRO A 95 4.92 -3.09 -16.02
CA PRO A 95 4.83 -3.29 -14.58
C PRO A 95 3.43 -3.83 -14.27
N LEU A 96 3.31 -5.15 -14.12
CA LEU A 96 2.01 -5.81 -14.19
C LEU A 96 1.21 -5.72 -12.90
N ARG A 97 1.86 -5.56 -11.75
CA ARG A 97 1.23 -5.00 -10.55
C ARG A 97 2.26 -4.20 -9.78
N ALA A 98 2.05 -2.92 -9.58
CA ALA A 98 2.56 -2.23 -8.41
C ALA A 98 1.35 -1.78 -7.59
N GLY A 99 1.53 -1.38 -6.35
CA GLY A 99 0.42 -0.90 -5.56
C GLY A 99 0.89 -0.58 -4.16
N VAL A 100 0.33 0.47 -3.59
CA VAL A 100 0.57 0.84 -2.21
C VAL A 100 -0.74 0.73 -1.47
N CYS A 101 -0.77 -0.18 -0.51
CA CYS A 101 -1.81 -0.21 0.50
C CYS A 101 -1.19 0.24 1.82
N TYR A 102 -2.02 0.50 2.82
CA TYR A 102 -1.52 0.89 4.13
C TYR A 102 -2.45 0.42 5.23
N THR A 103 -1.89 0.31 6.42
CA THR A 103 -2.67 0.28 7.67
C THR A 103 -2.49 1.63 8.38
N SER A 104 -2.88 1.73 9.65
CA SER A 104 -2.59 2.88 10.49
C SER A 104 -1.09 3.16 10.68
N THR A 105 -0.24 2.13 10.62
CA THR A 105 1.20 2.23 10.96
C THR A 105 2.15 1.77 9.86
N THR A 106 1.65 1.04 8.86
CA THR A 106 2.49 0.36 7.88
C THR A 106 2.09 0.75 6.46
N LEU A 107 3.06 1.17 5.64
CA LEU A 107 2.93 1.20 4.20
C LEU A 107 3.31 -0.18 3.63
N ILE A 108 2.47 -0.67 2.72
CA ILE A 108 2.56 -2.00 2.13
C ILE A 108 2.78 -1.79 0.64
N HIS A 109 4.04 -1.92 0.23
CA HIS A 109 4.42 -1.88 -1.17
C HIS A 109 4.23 -3.27 -1.75
N LEU A 110 3.49 -3.38 -2.85
CA LEU A 110 3.23 -4.62 -3.56
C LEU A 110 3.83 -4.53 -4.96
N ARG A 111 4.44 -5.62 -5.40
CA ARG A 111 4.95 -5.74 -6.76
C ARG A 111 4.72 -7.14 -7.29
N SER A 112 4.04 -7.29 -8.42
CA SER A 112 3.97 -8.57 -9.12
C SER A 112 4.79 -8.54 -10.39
N ILE A 113 5.60 -9.58 -10.54
CA ILE A 113 6.51 -9.81 -11.66
C ILE A 113 6.37 -11.26 -12.14
N ASP A 114 6.92 -11.56 -13.32
CA ASP A 114 6.97 -12.94 -13.80
C ASP A 114 7.72 -13.81 -12.76
N ILE A 115 7.27 -15.04 -12.55
CA ILE A 115 7.91 -15.99 -11.63
C ILE A 115 9.36 -16.29 -12.02
N ASN A 116 9.73 -16.09 -13.28
CA ASN A 116 11.09 -16.30 -13.79
C ASN A 116 11.97 -15.04 -13.63
N ASP A 117 11.40 -13.88 -13.30
CA ASP A 117 12.17 -12.67 -13.01
C ASP A 117 12.74 -12.72 -11.58
N PRO A 118 13.92 -12.12 -11.34
CA PRO A 118 14.50 -12.07 -10.00
C PRO A 118 13.61 -11.27 -9.04
N ALA A 119 13.50 -11.77 -7.80
CA ALA A 119 12.85 -11.05 -6.72
C ALA A 119 13.51 -9.67 -6.51
N PRO A 120 12.74 -8.59 -6.28
CA PRO A 120 13.35 -7.29 -6.00
C PRO A 120 14.16 -7.32 -4.69
N ASP A 121 15.33 -6.69 -4.70
CA ASP A 121 16.23 -6.67 -3.53
C ASP A 121 15.54 -6.09 -2.29
N GLY A 122 15.60 -6.83 -1.17
CA GLY A 122 15.00 -6.43 0.09
C GLY A 122 13.48 -6.65 0.20
N TRP A 123 12.84 -7.23 -0.82
CA TRP A 123 11.43 -7.58 -0.79
C TRP A 123 11.22 -9.01 -0.30
N SER A 124 10.09 -9.24 0.36
CA SER A 124 9.65 -10.56 0.82
C SER A 124 8.70 -11.21 -0.20
N GLY A 125 8.67 -12.54 -0.26
CA GLY A 125 7.84 -13.30 -1.21
C GLY A 125 8.50 -14.58 -1.69
N PRO A 126 7.93 -15.24 -2.72
CA PRO A 126 6.70 -14.88 -3.46
C PRO A 126 5.39 -15.34 -2.79
N ILE A 127 4.27 -14.67 -3.09
CA ILE A 127 2.89 -15.07 -2.73
C ILE A 127 1.91 -14.90 -3.90
N SER A 128 0.70 -15.47 -3.75
CA SER A 128 -0.45 -15.28 -4.65
C SER A 128 -0.14 -15.50 -6.13
N PRO A 129 0.33 -16.70 -6.51
CA PRO A 129 0.63 -17.00 -7.90
C PRO A 129 -0.63 -16.89 -8.77
N VAL A 130 -0.50 -16.23 -9.93
CA VAL A 130 -1.55 -16.15 -10.94
C VAL A 130 -0.97 -16.60 -12.27
N LYS A 131 -1.44 -17.75 -12.76
CA LYS A 131 -1.09 -18.25 -14.09
C LYS A 131 -2.08 -17.73 -15.12
N LEU A 132 -1.57 -16.96 -16.08
CA LEU A 132 -2.34 -16.48 -17.21
C LEU A 132 -2.52 -17.60 -18.25
N ARG A 133 -3.52 -17.44 -19.12
CA ARG A 133 -3.82 -18.42 -20.19
C ARG A 133 -2.68 -18.57 -21.21
N ASN A 134 -1.85 -17.54 -21.39
CA ASN A 134 -0.67 -17.59 -22.25
C ASN A 134 0.52 -18.36 -21.62
N GLY A 135 0.33 -18.95 -20.43
CA GLY A 135 1.33 -19.77 -19.75
C GLY A 135 2.22 -19.01 -18.77
N VAL A 136 2.23 -17.67 -18.84
CA VAL A 136 3.00 -16.82 -17.93
C VAL A 136 2.43 -16.89 -16.52
N THR A 137 3.30 -16.97 -15.51
CA THR A 137 2.89 -16.96 -14.10
C THR A 137 3.43 -15.74 -13.41
N TYR A 138 2.55 -14.94 -12.81
CA TYR A 138 2.93 -13.81 -11.98
C TYR A 138 2.91 -14.21 -10.51
N VAL A 139 3.88 -13.72 -9.76
CA VAL A 139 3.93 -13.81 -8.30
C VAL A 139 4.06 -12.43 -7.69
N THR A 140 3.52 -12.25 -6.49
CA THR A 140 3.58 -10.98 -5.76
C THR A 140 4.67 -11.02 -4.70
N TYR A 141 5.47 -9.97 -4.66
CA TYR A 141 6.41 -9.63 -3.60
C TYR A 141 5.87 -8.43 -2.82
N TRP A 142 6.30 -8.29 -1.57
CA TRP A 142 5.95 -7.14 -0.75
C TRP A 142 7.16 -6.55 -0.02
N LEU A 143 7.08 -5.26 0.27
CA LEU A 143 7.98 -4.55 1.16
C LEU A 143 7.13 -3.76 2.17
N LEU A 144 7.44 -3.90 3.46
CA LEU A 144 6.76 -3.18 4.53
C LEU A 144 7.66 -2.04 5.00
N THR A 145 7.11 -0.83 5.08
CA THR A 145 7.81 0.33 5.64
C THR A 145 6.91 1.04 6.66
N PRO A 146 7.46 1.78 7.63
CA PRO A 146 6.65 2.64 8.49
C PRO A 146 5.87 3.68 7.66
N ARG A 147 4.68 4.05 8.15
CA ARG A 147 3.87 5.15 7.60
C ARG A 147 4.15 6.48 8.31
#